data_AF-A0A8C2P5F2-F1
#
_entry.id   AF-A0A8C2P5F2-F1
#
_cell.length_a   1.000
_cell.length_b   1.000
_cell.length_c   1.000
_cell.angle_alpha   90.00
_cell.angle_beta   90.00
_cell.angle_gamma   90.00
#
_symmetry.space_group_name_H-M   'P 1'
#
loop_
_entity.id
_entity.type
_entity.pdbx_description
1 polymer ?
#
loop_
_entity_poly.entity_id
_entity_poly.type
_entity_poly.pdbx_seq_one_letter_code
_entity_poly.pdbx_strand_id
1 'polypeptide(L)'
;MVSWRGIYFILTLFWGSFFGSIFMMGPFLPLMFISPSWYRWINNRIVATWLTLPVALLETMLGVKVVITGDAFVPGERSVIIMNHRTRMDWMFLWNCLMRYSYLRLQKICLKASLKSVPGFGKNLDAVHDITVAYPHNIPQTEKHLLLGDFPKEIHFHVHRYPVNTLPESKEDLQLWCHKRWEEKEERLRSFYQGEKNFSFTGQTVVPPCKSDLRILVVKFLSILYWTLFSPTMCLFIYLYSLVRWYFIIIIVIFVLQERIFGGLEILELACYRLLHKQPHLNAKKNE
;
A
#
# COMPACT_ATOMS: atom_id res chain seq x y z
N MET A 1 -19.67 6.22 -22.43
CA MET A 1 -20.61 5.66 -21.43
C MET A 1 -19.82 5.15 -20.24
N VAL A 2 -20.36 5.26 -19.03
CA VAL A 2 -19.69 4.78 -17.81
C VAL A 2 -19.71 3.25 -17.81
N SER A 3 -18.60 2.62 -17.39
CA SER A 3 -18.49 1.16 -17.35
C SER A 3 -19.08 0.61 -16.06
N TRP A 4 -19.97 -0.38 -16.15
CA TRP A 4 -20.52 -1.05 -14.96
C TRP A 4 -19.41 -1.68 -14.12
N ARG A 5 -18.35 -2.21 -14.76
CA ARG A 5 -17.17 -2.76 -14.08
C ARG A 5 -16.41 -1.66 -13.33
N GLY A 6 -16.28 -0.49 -13.95
CA GLY A 6 -15.66 0.69 -13.34
C GLY A 6 -16.44 1.21 -12.13
N ILE A 7 -17.77 1.30 -12.26
CA ILE A 7 -18.67 1.69 -11.16
C ILE A 7 -18.55 0.69 -10.01
N TYR A 8 -18.67 -0.61 -10.28
CA TYR A 8 -18.57 -1.64 -9.26
C TYR A 8 -17.20 -1.63 -8.57
N PHE A 9 -16.11 -1.45 -9.32
CA PHE A 9 -14.76 -1.32 -8.77
C PHE A 9 -14.68 -0.17 -7.76
N ILE A 10 -15.10 1.03 -8.15
CA ILE A 10 -15.01 2.22 -7.30
C ILE A 10 -15.94 2.14 -6.09
N LEU A 11 -17.19 1.72 -6.29
CA LEU A 11 -18.15 1.59 -5.20
C LEU A 11 -17.71 0.54 -4.17
N THR A 12 -17.23 -0.61 -4.62
CA THR A 12 -16.78 -1.67 -3.70
C THR A 12 -15.56 -1.23 -2.90
N LEU A 13 -14.61 -0.53 -3.52
CA LEU A 13 -13.46 0.03 -2.81
C LEU A 13 -13.86 1.11 -1.80
N PHE A 14 -14.72 2.04 -2.20
CA PHE A 14 -15.20 3.13 -1.35
C PHE A 14 -16.01 2.62 -0.15
N TRP A 15 -17.03 1.79 -0.39
CA TRP A 15 -17.84 1.25 0.69
C TRP A 15 -17.06 0.28 1.58
N GLY A 16 -16.15 -0.49 0.99
CA GLY A 16 -15.23 -1.36 1.73
C GLY A 16 -14.32 -0.57 2.67
N SER A 17 -13.73 0.54 2.21
CA SER A 17 -12.86 1.36 3.09
C SER A 17 -13.68 2.12 4.13
N PHE A 18 -14.83 2.67 3.74
CA PHE A 18 -15.71 3.43 4.62
C PHE A 18 -16.23 2.55 5.77
N PHE A 19 -16.89 1.43 5.45
CA PHE A 19 -17.40 0.52 6.48
C PHE A 19 -16.29 -0.24 7.19
N GLY A 20 -15.18 -0.58 6.52
CA GLY A 20 -14.02 -1.19 7.15
C GLY A 20 -13.44 -0.31 8.25
N SER A 21 -13.31 1.01 8.00
CA SER A 21 -12.82 1.97 8.99
C SER A 21 -13.75 2.05 10.21
N ILE A 22 -15.07 2.07 9.98
CA ILE A 22 -16.06 2.22 11.05
C ILE A 22 -16.25 0.93 11.86
N PHE A 23 -16.51 -0.19 11.19
CA PHE A 23 -16.93 -1.43 11.84
C PHE A 23 -15.80 -2.41 12.12
N MET A 24 -14.69 -2.36 11.37
CA MET A 24 -13.55 -3.23 11.62
C MET A 24 -12.48 -2.52 12.45
N MET A 25 -12.12 -1.27 12.12
CA MET A 25 -11.08 -0.53 12.86
C MET A 25 -11.63 0.21 14.08
N GLY A 26 -12.85 0.76 13.99
CA GLY A 26 -13.52 1.50 15.07
C GLY A 26 -13.49 0.82 16.46
N PRO A 27 -13.79 -0.48 16.59
CA PRO A 27 -13.79 -1.17 17.89
C PRO A 27 -12.41 -1.20 18.56
N PHE A 28 -11.34 -1.08 17.79
CA PHE A 28 -9.97 -1.12 18.29
C PHE A 28 -9.39 0.27 18.61
N LEU A 29 -10.12 1.37 18.36
CA LEU A 29 -9.64 2.72 18.68
C LEU A 29 -9.18 2.87 20.14
N PRO A 30 -9.89 2.34 21.16
CA PRO A 30 -9.44 2.45 22.56
C PRO A 30 -8.09 1.75 22.81
N LEU A 31 -7.78 0.68 22.06
CA LEU A 31 -6.55 -0.08 22.22
C LEU A 31 -5.31 0.76 21.91
N MET A 32 -5.43 1.81 21.10
CA MET A 32 -4.35 2.76 20.83
C MET A 32 -3.82 3.43 22.11
N PHE A 33 -4.69 3.68 23.09
CA PHE A 33 -4.30 4.33 24.35
C PHE A 33 -3.72 3.35 25.39
N ILE A 34 -4.01 2.05 25.24
CA ILE A 34 -3.57 0.99 26.17
C ILE A 34 -2.29 0.33 25.65
N SER A 35 -2.29 -0.07 24.38
CA SER A 35 -1.18 -0.72 23.73
C SER A 35 -1.12 -0.35 22.24
N PRO A 36 -0.35 0.71 21.90
CA PRO A 36 -0.13 1.13 20.51
C PRO A 36 0.41 0.01 19.62
N SER A 37 1.27 -0.86 20.17
CA SER A 37 1.85 -1.99 19.45
C SER A 37 0.78 -3.00 19.01
N TRP A 38 -0.16 -3.34 19.90
CA TRP A 38 -1.27 -4.23 19.57
C TRP A 38 -2.26 -3.57 18.63
N TYR A 39 -2.62 -2.31 18.86
CA TYR A 39 -3.45 -1.51 17.95
C TYR A 39 -2.90 -1.55 16.53
N ARG A 40 -1.61 -1.23 16.37
CA ARG A 40 -0.91 -1.26 15.08
C ARG A 40 -0.88 -2.65 14.46
N TRP A 41 -0.63 -3.70 15.25
CA TRP A 41 -0.58 -5.08 14.77
C TRP A 41 -1.94 -5.55 14.23
N ILE A 42 -3.04 -5.19 14.90
CA ILE A 42 -4.42 -5.51 14.48
C ILE A 42 -4.78 -4.71 13.24
N ASN A 43 -4.60 -3.38 13.26
CA ASN A 43 -4.97 -2.53 12.15
C ASN A 43 -4.19 -2.86 10.88
N ASN A 44 -2.89 -3.15 10.95
CA ASN A 44 -2.15 -3.57 9.76
C ASN A 44 -2.72 -4.85 9.13
N ARG A 45 -3.32 -5.76 9.92
CA ARG A 45 -3.99 -6.96 9.38
C ARG A 45 -5.32 -6.62 8.74
N ILE A 46 -6.14 -5.77 9.40
CA ILE A 46 -7.43 -5.31 8.85
C ILE A 46 -7.20 -4.55 7.54
N VAL A 47 -6.27 -3.59 7.53
CA VAL A 47 -5.93 -2.84 6.32
C VAL A 47 -5.45 -3.79 5.22
N ALA A 48 -4.68 -4.83 5.54
CA ALA A 48 -4.24 -5.79 4.53
C ALA A 48 -5.38 -6.58 3.86
N THR A 49 -6.48 -6.86 4.57
CA THR A 49 -7.65 -7.52 3.94
C THR A 49 -8.33 -6.58 2.95
N TRP A 50 -8.37 -5.27 3.24
CA TRP A 50 -8.86 -4.26 2.31
C TRP A 50 -7.89 -4.02 1.15
N LEU A 51 -6.58 -3.95 1.38
CA LEU A 51 -5.56 -3.82 0.31
C LEU A 51 -5.56 -5.00 -0.66
N THR A 52 -6.05 -6.16 -0.24
CA THR A 52 -6.21 -7.34 -1.11
C THR A 52 -7.36 -7.16 -2.12
N LEU A 53 -8.41 -6.43 -1.75
CA LEU A 53 -9.60 -6.21 -2.59
C LEU A 53 -9.29 -5.54 -3.95
N PRO A 54 -8.59 -4.40 -4.03
CA PRO A 54 -8.29 -3.76 -5.33
C PRO A 54 -7.46 -4.68 -6.21
N VAL A 55 -6.49 -5.41 -5.63
CA VAL A 55 -5.67 -6.38 -6.37
C VAL A 55 -6.52 -7.53 -6.91
N ALA A 56 -7.44 -8.05 -6.08
CA ALA A 56 -8.37 -9.09 -6.52
C ALA A 56 -9.27 -8.58 -7.66
N LEU A 57 -9.88 -7.42 -7.51
CA LEU A 57 -10.75 -6.84 -8.55
C LEU A 57 -9.98 -6.55 -9.86
N LEU A 58 -8.77 -6.00 -9.79
CA LEU A 58 -7.93 -5.75 -10.97
C LEU A 58 -7.62 -7.04 -11.72
N GLU A 59 -7.15 -8.07 -11.02
CA GLU A 59 -6.68 -9.27 -11.70
C GLU A 59 -7.80 -10.25 -12.07
N THR A 60 -8.82 -10.44 -11.22
CA THR A 60 -9.86 -11.47 -11.46
C THR A 60 -11.07 -10.93 -12.19
N MET A 61 -11.51 -9.70 -11.92
CA MET A 61 -12.68 -9.11 -12.59
C MET A 61 -12.30 -8.36 -13.86
N LEU A 62 -11.19 -7.61 -13.81
CA LEU A 62 -10.75 -6.77 -14.92
C LEU A 62 -9.71 -7.46 -15.81
N GLY A 63 -9.17 -8.61 -15.40
CA GLY A 63 -8.24 -9.41 -16.19
C GLY A 63 -6.88 -8.76 -16.39
N VAL A 64 -6.47 -7.88 -15.47
CA VAL A 64 -5.18 -7.19 -15.53
C VAL A 64 -4.06 -8.21 -15.40
N LYS A 65 -3.22 -8.33 -16.43
CA LYS A 65 -2.04 -9.18 -16.41
C LYS A 65 -0.88 -8.45 -15.73
N VAL A 66 -0.16 -9.13 -14.85
CA VAL A 66 0.96 -8.53 -14.11
C VAL A 66 2.22 -9.33 -14.38
N VAL A 67 3.23 -8.67 -14.94
CA VAL A 67 4.53 -9.25 -15.29
C VAL A 67 5.58 -8.60 -14.40
N ILE A 68 6.39 -9.41 -13.71
CA ILE A 68 7.41 -8.94 -12.77
C ILE A 68 8.74 -9.59 -13.16
N THR A 69 9.78 -8.77 -13.28
CA THR A 69 11.14 -9.16 -13.71
C THR A 69 12.18 -8.55 -12.78
N GLY A 70 13.40 -9.09 -12.80
CA GLY A 70 14.54 -8.58 -12.02
C GLY A 70 14.73 -9.33 -10.70
N ASP A 71 15.02 -8.58 -9.64
CA ASP A 71 15.40 -9.12 -8.33
C ASP A 71 14.20 -9.45 -7.43
N ALA A 72 14.38 -10.46 -6.58
CA ALA A 72 13.39 -10.86 -5.59
C ALA A 72 13.32 -9.89 -4.41
N PHE A 73 12.11 -9.73 -3.85
CA PHE A 73 11.96 -9.14 -2.52
C PHE A 73 12.38 -10.16 -1.46
N VAL A 74 13.20 -9.73 -0.51
CA VAL A 74 13.65 -10.56 0.61
C VAL A 74 12.66 -10.40 1.78
N PRO A 75 11.97 -11.48 2.21
CA PRO A 75 11.04 -11.40 3.33
C PRO A 75 11.75 -10.98 4.63
N GLY A 76 11.20 -9.98 5.31
CA GLY A 76 11.72 -9.49 6.59
C GLY A 76 12.66 -8.31 6.48
N GLU A 77 13.15 -7.97 5.29
CA GLU A 77 13.99 -6.78 5.07
C GLU A 77 13.20 -5.48 5.22
N ARG A 78 13.82 -4.53 5.91
CA ARG A 78 13.39 -3.13 6.02
C ARG A 78 13.90 -2.40 4.80
N SER A 79 13.06 -2.36 3.77
CA SER A 79 13.42 -1.73 2.51
C SER A 79 12.66 -0.45 2.21
N VAL A 80 13.34 0.46 1.50
CA VAL A 80 12.69 1.58 0.82
C VAL A 80 12.44 1.20 -0.63
N ILE A 81 11.20 1.37 -1.08
CA ILE A 81 10.84 1.20 -2.48
C ILE A 81 10.85 2.57 -3.16
N ILE A 82 11.64 2.71 -4.21
CA ILE A 82 11.65 3.89 -5.08
C ILE A 82 11.06 3.46 -6.41
N MET A 83 10.07 4.18 -6.91
CA MET A 83 9.38 3.85 -8.15
C MET A 83 9.22 5.10 -9.02
N ASN A 84 9.24 4.95 -10.34
CA ASN A 84 8.77 6.03 -11.22
C ASN A 84 7.27 6.28 -10.99
N HIS A 85 6.81 7.48 -11.35
CA HIS A 85 5.42 7.87 -11.25
C HIS A 85 4.87 8.23 -12.63
N ARG A 86 4.10 7.33 -13.24
CA ARG A 86 3.48 7.48 -14.57
C ARG A 86 1.99 7.78 -14.48
N THR A 87 1.34 7.33 -13.40
CA THR A 87 -0.10 7.55 -13.17
C THR A 87 -0.37 7.87 -11.72
N ARG A 88 -1.47 8.58 -11.45
CA ARG A 88 -1.94 8.83 -10.07
C ARG A 88 -2.26 7.55 -9.30
N MET A 89 -2.30 6.39 -9.96
CA MET A 89 -2.75 5.10 -9.41
C MET A 89 -1.63 4.06 -9.30
N ASP A 90 -0.38 4.44 -9.58
CA ASP A 90 0.77 3.51 -9.53
C ASP A 90 0.91 2.84 -8.16
N TRP A 91 0.56 3.54 -7.08
CA TRP A 91 0.56 2.98 -5.72
C TRP A 91 -0.40 1.80 -5.56
N MET A 92 -1.58 1.87 -6.17
CA MET A 92 -2.55 0.78 -6.16
C MET A 92 -2.05 -0.37 -7.02
N PHE A 93 -1.44 -0.06 -8.16
CA PHE A 93 -0.89 -1.07 -9.06
C PHE A 93 0.29 -1.82 -8.44
N LEU A 94 1.13 -1.15 -7.66
CA LEU A 94 2.23 -1.76 -6.90
C LEU A 94 1.76 -2.90 -5.98
N TRP A 95 0.54 -2.83 -5.45
CA TRP A 95 -0.01 -3.89 -4.61
C TRP A 95 -0.14 -5.24 -5.33
N ASN A 96 -0.35 -5.24 -6.65
CA ASN A 96 -0.36 -6.48 -7.44
C ASN A 96 1.01 -7.18 -7.44
N CYS A 97 2.09 -6.40 -7.41
CA CYS A 97 3.45 -6.91 -7.26
C CYS A 97 3.70 -7.41 -5.83
N LEU A 98 3.42 -6.58 -4.84
CA LEU A 98 3.67 -6.91 -3.43
C LEU A 98 2.84 -8.09 -2.93
N MET A 99 1.65 -8.35 -3.48
CA MET A 99 0.86 -9.49 -3.06
C MET A 99 1.51 -10.84 -3.41
N ARG A 100 2.27 -10.93 -4.51
CA ARG A 100 2.96 -12.16 -4.94
C ARG A 100 4.32 -12.36 -4.26
N TYR A 101 5.03 -11.26 -4.03
CA TYR A 101 6.45 -11.30 -3.63
C TYR A 101 6.72 -10.71 -2.25
N SER A 102 5.73 -10.15 -1.56
CA SER A 102 5.89 -9.53 -0.24
C SER A 102 4.59 -9.60 0.60
N TYR A 103 4.49 -8.79 1.66
CA TYR A 103 3.32 -8.68 2.53
C TYR A 103 2.71 -7.28 2.45
N LEU A 104 1.50 -7.17 1.89
CA LEU A 104 0.76 -5.90 1.79
C LEU A 104 0.64 -5.16 3.14
N ARG A 105 0.49 -5.91 4.25
CA ARG A 105 0.34 -5.35 5.60
C ARG A 105 1.53 -4.52 6.10
N LEU A 106 2.72 -4.73 5.53
CA LEU A 106 3.96 -4.09 6.00
C LEU A 106 4.31 -2.82 5.20
N GLN A 107 3.70 -2.65 4.03
CA GLN A 107 3.93 -1.48 3.20
C GLN A 107 3.42 -0.21 3.91
N LYS A 108 4.21 0.86 3.83
CA LYS A 108 3.78 2.22 4.18
C LYS A 108 4.15 3.14 3.02
N ILE A 109 3.18 3.94 2.59
CA ILE A 109 3.38 4.94 1.53
C ILE A 109 3.59 6.28 2.22
N CYS A 110 4.77 6.87 2.06
CA CYS A 110 5.12 8.15 2.67
C CYS A 110 5.10 9.24 1.60
N LEU A 111 4.41 10.35 1.88
CA LEU A 111 4.44 11.53 1.01
C LEU A 111 5.77 12.27 1.14
N LYS A 112 6.19 12.94 0.06
CA LYS A 112 7.48 13.66 -0.04
C LYS A 112 7.70 14.67 1.10
N ALA A 113 6.64 15.37 1.53
CA ALA A 113 6.73 16.33 2.62
C ALA A 113 7.01 15.64 3.97
N SER A 114 6.30 14.55 4.27
CA SER A 114 6.45 13.80 5.51
C SER A 114 7.83 13.19 5.66
N LEU A 115 8.45 12.73 4.56
CA LEU A 115 9.80 12.15 4.56
C LEU A 115 10.87 13.11 5.11
N LYS A 116 10.76 14.42 4.86
CA LYS A 116 11.72 15.41 5.37
C LYS A 116 11.77 15.46 6.90
N SER A 117 10.69 15.05 7.56
CA SER A 117 10.52 15.13 9.01
C SER A 117 10.89 13.85 9.77
N VAL A 118 11.31 12.79 9.06
CA VAL A 118 11.62 11.49 9.69
C VAL A 118 13.13 11.42 10.02
N PRO A 119 13.54 11.62 11.29
CA PRO A 119 14.94 11.49 11.68
C PRO A 119 15.40 10.04 11.52
N GLY A 120 16.58 9.84 10.92
CA GLY A 120 17.20 8.52 10.83
C GLY A 120 16.57 7.57 9.80
N PHE A 121 15.78 8.06 8.84
CA PHE A 121 15.13 7.26 7.79
C PHE A 121 16.10 6.36 6.98
N GLY A 122 17.43 6.59 7.04
CA GLY A 122 18.45 5.73 6.42
C GLY A 122 19.20 4.76 7.35
N LYS A 123 19.21 4.95 8.68
CA LYS A 123 20.14 4.20 9.57
C LYS A 123 19.72 2.77 9.89
N ASN A 124 18.47 2.39 9.58
CA ASN A 124 17.89 1.08 9.89
C ASN A 124 17.32 0.38 8.65
N LEU A 125 17.82 0.75 7.46
CA LEU A 125 17.42 0.14 6.18
C LEU A 125 18.37 -0.99 5.83
N ASP A 126 17.81 -2.07 5.29
CA ASP A 126 18.57 -3.22 4.79
C ASP A 126 18.85 -3.10 3.28
N ALA A 127 17.89 -2.57 2.52
CA ALA A 127 17.99 -2.42 1.06
C ALA A 127 17.11 -1.29 0.48
N VAL A 128 17.48 -0.81 -0.70
CA VAL A 128 16.64 0.02 -1.57
C VAL A 128 16.19 -0.84 -2.75
N HIS A 129 14.87 -0.92 -2.97
CA HIS A 129 14.30 -1.58 -4.14
C HIS A 129 13.91 -0.51 -5.15
N ASP A 130 14.64 -0.46 -6.25
CA ASP A 130 14.33 0.41 -7.38
C ASP A 130 13.37 -0.31 -8.33
N ILE A 131 12.17 0.23 -8.48
CA ILE A 131 11.12 -0.34 -9.31
C ILE A 131 10.87 0.56 -10.51
N THR A 132 10.90 -0.05 -11.70
CA THR A 132 10.38 0.56 -12.92
C THR A 132 9.03 -0.06 -13.23
N VAL A 133 7.97 0.76 -13.25
CA VAL A 133 6.62 0.37 -13.69
C VAL A 133 6.35 0.90 -15.10
N ALA A 134 5.84 0.04 -15.98
CA ALA A 134 5.46 0.38 -17.34
C ALA A 134 4.13 -0.29 -17.75
N TYR A 135 3.44 0.34 -18.69
CA TYR A 135 2.13 -0.11 -19.19
C TYR A 135 2.17 -0.21 -20.71
N PRO A 136 2.10 -1.41 -21.31
CA PRO A 136 2.30 -1.61 -22.74
C PRO A 136 1.13 -1.12 -23.61
N HIS A 137 -0.10 -1.12 -23.09
CA HIS A 137 -1.30 -0.87 -23.88
C HIS A 137 -1.99 0.45 -23.54
N ASN A 138 -2.35 0.64 -22.27
CA ASN A 138 -3.10 1.80 -21.83
C ASN A 138 -2.59 2.27 -20.46
N ILE A 139 -2.44 3.58 -20.34
CA ILE A 139 -1.90 4.25 -19.15
C ILE A 139 -3.04 5.06 -18.53
N PRO A 140 -3.70 4.57 -17.48
CA PRO A 140 -4.84 5.26 -16.91
C PRO A 140 -4.36 6.48 -16.10
N GLN A 141 -4.62 7.69 -16.56
CA GLN A 141 -4.06 8.89 -15.93
C GLN A 141 -4.79 9.32 -14.66
N THR A 142 -6.12 9.12 -14.62
CA THR A 142 -7.00 9.62 -13.56
C THR A 142 -8.06 8.59 -13.18
N GLU A 143 -8.71 8.82 -12.04
CA GLU A 143 -9.82 8.02 -11.52
C GLU A 143 -11.03 8.01 -12.49
N LYS A 144 -11.16 9.06 -13.33
CA LYS A 144 -12.16 9.11 -14.40
C LYS A 144 -11.96 7.99 -15.43
N HIS A 145 -10.72 7.58 -15.69
CA HIS A 145 -10.45 6.47 -16.60
C HIS A 145 -10.98 5.15 -16.02
N LEU A 146 -10.85 4.95 -14.70
CA LEU A 146 -11.43 3.79 -14.02
C LEU A 146 -12.96 3.76 -14.14
N LEU A 147 -13.65 4.89 -13.96
CA LEU A 147 -15.11 4.99 -14.15
C LEU A 147 -15.52 4.62 -15.57
N LEU A 148 -14.73 5.02 -16.56
CA LEU A 148 -14.96 4.68 -17.97
C LEU A 148 -14.59 3.24 -18.31
N GLY A 149 -14.00 2.49 -17.37
CA GLY A 149 -13.56 1.11 -17.60
C GLY A 149 -12.21 0.99 -18.29
N ASP A 150 -11.47 2.09 -18.42
CA ASP A 150 -10.12 2.12 -18.97
C ASP A 150 -9.11 1.74 -17.88
N PHE A 151 -8.99 0.43 -17.66
CA PHE A 151 -8.05 -0.19 -16.73
C PHE A 151 -6.86 -0.80 -17.50
N PRO A 152 -5.64 -0.78 -16.94
CA PRO A 152 -4.47 -1.27 -17.65
C PRO A 152 -4.65 -2.75 -17.95
N LYS A 153 -4.57 -3.15 -19.22
CA LYS A 153 -4.69 -4.57 -19.60
C LYS A 153 -3.53 -5.40 -19.07
N GLU A 154 -2.36 -4.77 -19.00
CA GLU A 154 -1.13 -5.40 -18.56
C GLU A 154 -0.25 -4.37 -17.84
N ILE A 155 0.47 -4.81 -16.80
CA ILE A 155 1.38 -3.99 -16.00
C ILE A 155 2.70 -4.73 -15.86
N HIS A 156 3.79 -4.06 -16.22
CA HIS A 156 5.14 -4.60 -16.14
C HIS A 156 5.88 -3.92 -15.00
N PHE A 157 6.47 -4.71 -14.12
CA PHE A 157 7.38 -4.27 -13.08
C PHE A 157 8.77 -4.85 -13.33
N HIS A 158 9.77 -3.99 -13.29
CA HIS A 158 11.17 -4.39 -13.21
C HIS A 158 11.73 -3.95 -11.87
N VAL A 159 12.16 -4.91 -11.06
CA VAL A 159 12.65 -4.69 -9.70
C VAL A 159 14.16 -4.86 -9.69
N HIS A 160 14.88 -3.93 -9.09
CA HIS A 160 16.30 -4.08 -8.83
C HIS A 160 16.60 -3.77 -7.36
N ARG A 161 17.35 -4.65 -6.69
CA ARG A 161 17.61 -4.56 -5.25
C ARG A 161 19.04 -4.10 -5.01
N TYR A 162 19.18 -2.96 -4.34
CA TYR A 162 20.46 -2.44 -3.85
C TYR A 162 20.56 -2.66 -2.33
N PRO A 163 21.44 -3.55 -1.85
CA PRO A 163 21.76 -3.62 -0.43
C PRO A 163 22.29 -2.27 0.08
N VAL A 164 21.93 -1.87 1.30
CA VAL A 164 22.36 -0.56 1.84
C VAL A 164 23.87 -0.43 1.97
N ASN A 165 24.59 -1.53 2.19
CA ASN A 165 26.06 -1.53 2.22
C ASN A 165 26.72 -1.23 0.86
N THR A 166 25.96 -1.17 -0.24
CA THR A 166 26.45 -0.77 -1.56
C THR A 166 26.16 0.70 -1.89
N LEU A 167 25.41 1.40 -1.02
CA LEU A 167 25.05 2.80 -1.22
C LEU A 167 26.19 3.72 -0.76
N PRO A 168 26.41 4.86 -1.44
CA PRO A 168 27.35 5.85 -0.98
C PRO A 168 26.95 6.44 0.39
N GLU A 169 27.94 6.66 1.26
CA GLU A 169 27.72 7.26 2.58
C GLU A 169 27.64 8.80 2.52
N SER A 170 28.37 9.42 1.59
CA SER A 170 28.36 10.87 1.40
C SER A 170 27.05 11.31 0.75
N LYS A 171 26.54 12.48 1.17
CA LYS A 171 25.26 13.00 0.67
C LYS A 171 25.35 13.36 -0.80
N GLU A 172 26.47 13.91 -1.22
CA GLU A 172 26.76 14.34 -2.59
C GLU A 172 26.83 13.13 -3.54
N ASP A 173 27.54 12.06 -3.14
CA ASP A 173 27.63 10.85 -3.94
C ASP A 173 26.31 10.09 -3.97
N LEU A 174 25.57 10.08 -2.86
CA LEU A 174 24.22 9.48 -2.82
C LEU A 174 23.25 10.25 -3.73
N GLN A 175 23.38 11.58 -3.81
CA GLN A 175 22.60 12.39 -4.73
C GLN A 175 22.94 12.03 -6.19
N LEU A 176 24.23 11.94 -6.53
CA LEU A 176 24.67 11.53 -7.85
C LEU A 176 24.20 10.11 -8.20
N TRP A 177 24.28 9.19 -7.25
CA TRP A 177 23.74 7.84 -7.37
C TRP A 177 22.24 7.86 -7.67
N CYS A 178 21.45 8.66 -6.96
CA CYS A 178 20.02 8.82 -7.22
C CYS A 178 19.74 9.36 -8.63
N HIS A 179 20.50 10.37 -9.08
CA HIS A 179 20.37 10.93 -10.43
C HIS A 179 20.63 9.87 -11.50
N LYS A 180 21.71 9.10 -11.33
CA LYS A 180 22.06 8.02 -12.25
C LYS A 180 20.99 6.92 -12.31
N ARG A 181 20.43 6.51 -11.16
CA ARG A 181 19.31 5.55 -11.13
C ARG A 181 18.08 6.07 -11.87
N TRP A 182 17.80 7.36 -11.74
CA TRP A 182 16.67 7.97 -12.46
C TRP A 182 16.92 8.03 -13.97
N GLU A 183 18.13 8.36 -14.38
CA GLU A 183 18.53 8.37 -15.80
C GLU A 183 18.41 6.97 -16.42
N GLU A 184 18.97 5.94 -15.77
CA GLU A 184 18.86 4.54 -16.21
C GLU A 184 17.40 4.07 -16.30
N LYS A 185 16.53 4.58 -15.41
CA LYS A 185 15.11 4.28 -15.44
C LYS A 185 14.40 4.93 -16.62
N GLU A 186 14.70 6.19 -16.94
CA GLU A 186 14.14 6.86 -18.10
C GLU A 186 14.61 6.22 -19.41
N GLU A 187 15.87 5.79 -19.49
CA GLU A 187 16.37 5.02 -20.64
C GLU A 187 15.66 3.67 -20.77
N ARG A 188 15.52 2.92 -19.67
CA ARG A 188 14.76 1.66 -19.64
C ARG A 188 13.32 1.85 -20.12
N LEU A 189 12.64 2.90 -19.68
CA LEU A 189 11.29 3.22 -20.13
C LEU A 189 11.25 3.57 -21.61
N ARG A 190 12.21 4.37 -22.10
CA ARG A 190 12.33 4.72 -23.52
C ARG A 190 12.46 3.47 -24.38
N SER A 191 13.38 2.56 -24.02
CA SER A 191 13.58 1.28 -24.71
C SER A 191 12.34 0.39 -24.65
N PHE A 192 11.65 0.33 -23.50
CA PHE A 192 10.40 -0.42 -23.36
C PHE A 192 9.32 0.07 -24.34
N TYR A 193 9.12 1.38 -24.45
CA TYR A 193 8.07 1.95 -25.29
C TYR A 193 8.41 1.97 -26.79
N GLN A 194 9.69 2.00 -27.15
CA GLN A 194 10.15 1.95 -28.55
C GLN A 194 10.29 0.51 -29.08
N GLY A 195 10.56 -0.46 -28.21
CA GLY A 195 10.76 -1.86 -28.56
C GLY A 195 9.51 -2.73 -28.38
N GLU A 196 9.74 -3.98 -27.98
CA GLU A 196 8.72 -5.03 -27.83
C GLU A 196 7.81 -4.89 -26.60
N LYS A 197 7.93 -3.80 -25.83
CA LYS A 197 7.15 -3.55 -24.61
C LYS A 197 7.23 -4.67 -23.58
N ASN A 198 8.45 -5.15 -23.37
CA ASN A 198 8.81 -6.09 -22.32
C ASN A 198 10.18 -5.69 -21.73
N PHE A 199 10.49 -6.18 -20.54
CA PHE A 199 11.79 -5.98 -19.89
C PHE A 199 12.76 -7.15 -20.16
N SER A 200 12.61 -7.88 -21.27
CA SER A 200 13.41 -9.09 -21.52
C SER A 200 14.91 -8.84 -21.72
N PHE A 201 15.30 -7.61 -22.07
CA PHE A 201 16.69 -7.21 -22.31
C PHE A 201 17.59 -7.32 -21.07
N THR A 202 17.03 -7.40 -19.85
CA THR A 202 17.82 -7.54 -18.61
C THR A 202 18.21 -8.99 -18.28
N GLY A 203 17.97 -9.93 -19.20
CA GLY A 203 17.98 -11.36 -18.90
C GLY A 203 16.69 -11.74 -18.17
N GLN A 204 16.11 -12.90 -18.49
CA GLN A 204 14.88 -13.38 -17.85
C GLN A 204 15.16 -13.85 -16.41
N THR A 205 15.44 -12.94 -15.49
CA THR A 205 15.25 -13.22 -14.07
C THR A 205 13.78 -12.98 -13.77
N VAL A 206 12.96 -14.02 -13.97
CA VAL A 206 11.61 -14.06 -13.42
C VAL A 206 11.76 -14.41 -11.95
N VAL A 207 11.38 -13.49 -11.08
CA VAL A 207 11.40 -13.75 -9.64
C VAL A 207 10.48 -14.94 -9.34
N PRO A 208 10.93 -15.98 -8.64
CA PRO A 208 10.05 -17.06 -8.22
C PRO A 208 9.03 -16.53 -7.21
N PRO A 209 7.71 -16.76 -7.39
CA PRO A 209 6.69 -16.31 -6.46
C PRO A 209 6.97 -16.81 -5.04
N CYS A 210 6.92 -15.92 -4.04
CA CYS A 210 7.10 -16.33 -2.64
C CYS A 210 5.83 -16.99 -2.05
N LYS A 211 4.75 -17.07 -2.85
CA LYS A 211 3.45 -17.65 -2.50
C LYS A 211 2.93 -18.43 -3.71
N SER A 212 2.25 -19.55 -3.47
CA SER A 212 1.66 -20.35 -4.54
C SER A 212 0.50 -19.62 -5.23
N ASP A 213 0.37 -19.83 -6.53
CA ASP A 213 -0.69 -19.23 -7.35
C ASP A 213 -2.09 -19.64 -6.87
N LEU A 214 -2.27 -20.90 -6.46
CA LEU A 214 -3.53 -21.38 -5.91
C LEU A 214 -3.91 -20.62 -4.63
N ARG A 215 -2.96 -20.43 -3.71
CA ARG A 215 -3.21 -19.66 -2.48
C ARG A 215 -3.60 -18.23 -2.80
N ILE A 216 -2.90 -17.60 -3.75
CA ILE A 216 -3.19 -16.24 -4.18
C ILE A 216 -4.59 -16.16 -4.80
N LEU A 217 -4.93 -17.10 -5.68
CA LEU A 217 -6.24 -17.17 -6.33
C LEU A 217 -7.36 -17.30 -5.31
N VAL A 218 -7.23 -18.23 -4.35
CA VAL A 218 -8.21 -18.45 -3.27
C VAL A 218 -8.38 -17.18 -2.43
N VAL A 219 -7.27 -16.54 -2.03
CA VAL A 219 -7.31 -15.29 -1.24
C VAL A 219 -8.02 -14.17 -1.99
N LYS A 220 -7.77 -14.01 -3.29
CA LYS A 220 -8.48 -13.02 -4.12
C LYS A 220 -9.99 -13.29 -4.18
N PHE A 221 -10.37 -14.55 -4.42
CA PHE A 221 -11.77 -14.94 -4.52
C PHE A 221 -12.52 -14.71 -3.21
N LEU A 222 -11.93 -15.15 -2.09
CA LEU A 222 -12.48 -14.93 -0.75
C LEU A 222 -12.56 -13.44 -0.42
N SER A 223 -11.57 -12.64 -0.83
CA SER A 223 -11.59 -11.19 -0.63
C SER A 223 -12.76 -10.52 -1.34
N ILE A 224 -12.97 -10.82 -2.63
CA ILE A 224 -14.09 -10.27 -3.39
C ILE A 224 -15.42 -10.68 -2.78
N LEU A 225 -15.58 -11.97 -2.47
CA LEU A 225 -16.80 -12.49 -1.84
C LEU A 225 -17.09 -11.78 -0.52
N TYR A 226 -16.09 -11.72 0.36
CA TYR A 226 -16.21 -11.07 1.67
C TYR A 226 -16.63 -9.61 1.53
N TRP A 227 -15.91 -8.80 0.75
CA TRP A 227 -16.16 -7.36 0.67
C TRP A 227 -17.45 -7.01 -0.08
N THR A 228 -17.86 -7.85 -1.04
CA THR A 228 -19.14 -7.71 -1.75
C THR A 228 -20.33 -7.95 -0.82
N LEU A 229 -20.22 -8.91 0.10
CA LEU A 229 -21.28 -9.22 1.07
C LEU A 229 -21.24 -8.28 2.29
N PHE A 230 -20.05 -7.88 2.72
CA PHE A 230 -19.84 -7.07 3.92
C PHE A 230 -20.56 -5.72 3.83
N SER A 231 -20.38 -4.97 2.74
CA SER A 231 -20.92 -3.60 2.65
C SER A 231 -22.47 -3.57 2.67
N PRO A 232 -23.20 -4.38 1.88
CA PRO A 232 -24.66 -4.46 1.97
C PRO A 232 -25.14 -4.97 3.34
N THR A 233 -24.42 -5.92 3.95
CA THR A 233 -24.75 -6.43 5.29
C THR A 233 -24.65 -5.32 6.34
N MET A 234 -23.62 -4.47 6.28
CA MET A 234 -23.50 -3.33 7.19
C MET A 234 -24.62 -2.30 6.99
N CYS A 235 -25.00 -2.01 5.75
CA CYS A 235 -26.17 -1.16 5.46
C CYS A 235 -27.45 -1.75 6.07
N LEU A 236 -27.66 -3.06 5.91
CA LEU A 236 -28.82 -3.76 6.48
C LEU A 236 -28.80 -3.70 8.01
N PHE A 237 -27.65 -3.90 8.66
CA PHE A 237 -27.55 -3.82 10.11
C PHE A 237 -27.80 -2.41 10.66
N ILE A 238 -27.32 -1.36 9.98
CA ILE A 238 -27.64 0.03 10.35
C ILE A 238 -29.14 0.30 10.26
N TYR A 239 -29.81 -0.28 9.25
CA TYR A 239 -31.25 -0.15 9.08
C TYR A 239 -32.02 -0.90 10.18
N LEU A 240 -31.68 -2.16 10.42
CA LEU A 240 -32.42 -3.05 11.33
C LEU A 240 -32.18 -2.78 12.82
N TYR A 241 -30.95 -2.44 13.22
CA TYR A 241 -30.56 -2.41 14.64
C TYR A 241 -30.19 -1.01 15.12
N SER A 242 -30.90 -0.52 16.14
CA SER A 242 -30.69 0.81 16.74
C SER A 242 -29.28 0.96 17.35
N LEU A 243 -28.76 -0.10 18.00
CA LEU A 243 -27.42 -0.09 18.58
C LEU A 243 -26.33 0.11 17.52
N VAL A 244 -26.45 -0.57 16.38
CA VAL A 244 -25.50 -0.44 15.26
C VAL A 244 -25.54 0.98 14.68
N ARG A 245 -26.73 1.58 14.60
CA ARG A 245 -26.90 2.97 14.14
C ARG A 245 -26.24 3.97 15.08
N TRP A 246 -26.44 3.83 16.39
CA TRP A 246 -25.77 4.69 17.37
C TRP A 246 -24.26 4.52 17.34
N TYR A 247 -23.76 3.28 17.27
CA TYR A 247 -22.34 2.99 17.11
C TYR A 247 -21.76 3.68 15.86
N PHE A 248 -22.43 3.55 14.71
CA PHE A 248 -22.03 4.18 13.45
C PHE A 248 -21.91 5.70 13.59
N ILE A 249 -22.92 6.35 14.19
CA ILE A 249 -22.92 7.80 14.41
C ILE A 249 -21.77 8.20 15.34
N ILE A 250 -21.59 7.51 16.47
CA ILE A 250 -20.55 7.80 17.46
C ILE A 250 -19.16 7.71 16.83
N ILE A 251 -18.88 6.63 16.09
CA ILE A 251 -17.58 6.43 15.45
C ILE A 251 -17.31 7.49 14.37
N ILE A 252 -18.32 7.88 13.59
CA ILE A 252 -18.19 9.01 12.63
C ILE A 252 -17.85 10.29 13.38
N VAL A 253 -18.55 10.60 14.46
CA VAL A 253 -18.25 11.80 15.28
C VAL A 253 -16.82 11.74 15.80
N ILE A 254 -16.36 10.59 16.29
CA ILE A 254 -14.97 10.40 16.74
C ILE A 254 -13.99 10.64 15.58
N PHE A 255 -14.22 10.06 14.39
CA PHE A 255 -13.37 10.28 13.21
C PHE A 255 -13.33 11.75 12.76
N VAL A 256 -14.46 12.45 12.76
CA VAL A 256 -14.51 13.87 12.39
C VAL A 256 -13.81 14.74 13.45
N LEU A 257 -14.08 14.52 14.73
CA LEU A 257 -13.47 15.29 15.80
C LEU A 257 -11.96 15.09 15.85
N GLN A 258 -11.47 13.86 15.73
CA GLN A 258 -10.04 13.62 15.77
C GLN A 258 -9.29 14.23 14.58
N GLU A 259 -9.90 14.24 13.39
CA GLU A 259 -9.30 14.86 12.21
C GLU A 259 -9.17 16.38 12.45
N ARG A 260 -10.21 16.99 13.00
CA ARG A 260 -10.25 18.43 13.29
C ARG A 260 -9.33 18.85 14.43
N ILE A 261 -9.19 18.03 15.47
CA ILE A 261 -8.44 18.38 16.69
C ILE A 261 -6.97 17.95 16.59
N PHE A 262 -6.70 16.73 16.12
CA PHE A 262 -5.37 16.12 16.15
C PHE A 262 -4.72 16.01 14.76
N GLY A 263 -5.42 16.36 13.68
CA GLY A 263 -4.93 16.22 12.31
C GLY A 263 -4.90 14.77 11.81
N GLY A 264 -5.69 13.89 12.44
CA GLY A 264 -5.92 12.52 12.00
C GLY A 264 -5.38 11.43 12.94
N LEU A 265 -5.84 10.20 12.69
CA LEU A 265 -5.52 9.00 13.49
C LEU A 265 -4.01 8.74 13.60
N GLU A 266 -3.26 8.94 12.52
CA GLU A 266 -1.83 8.59 12.48
C GLU A 266 -1.01 9.45 13.44
N ILE A 267 -1.36 10.75 13.56
CA ILE A 267 -0.70 11.67 14.47
C ILE A 267 -1.04 11.30 15.92
N LEU A 268 -2.30 10.96 16.17
CA LEU A 268 -2.76 10.53 17.49
C LEU A 268 -2.08 9.21 17.93
N GLU A 269 -1.97 8.22 17.03
CA GLU A 269 -1.24 6.97 17.29
C GLU A 269 0.24 7.25 17.63
N LEU A 270 0.90 8.11 16.86
CA LEU A 270 2.28 8.50 17.09
C LEU A 270 2.45 9.20 18.46
N ALA A 271 1.50 10.05 18.84
CA ALA A 271 1.50 10.71 20.15
C ALA A 271 1.35 9.69 21.28
N CYS A 272 0.38 8.77 21.19
CA CYS A 272 0.19 7.69 22.17
C CYS A 272 1.43 6.80 22.32
N TYR A 273 2.05 6.42 21.19
CA TYR A 273 3.30 5.65 21.20
C TYR A 273 4.43 6.38 21.90
N ARG A 274 4.63 7.67 21.59
CA ARG A 274 5.67 8.49 22.24
C ARG A 274 5.42 8.66 23.73
N LEU A 275 4.17 8.83 24.17
CA LEU A 275 3.83 8.97 25.59
C LEU A 275 4.13 7.68 26.36
N LEU A 276 3.72 6.52 25.84
CA LEU A 276 3.91 5.24 26.50
C LEU A 276 5.35 4.72 26.45
N HIS A 277 6.14 5.10 25.44
CA HIS A 277 7.54 4.66 25.29
C HIS A 277 8.60 5.71 25.68
N LYS A 278 8.22 6.95 26.06
CA LYS A 278 9.16 7.88 26.71
C LYS A 278 9.38 7.60 28.21
N GLN A 279 8.58 6.72 28.82
CA GLN A 279 8.71 6.38 30.24
C GLN A 279 9.95 5.56 30.68
N PRO A 280 10.73 4.86 29.83
CA PRO A 280 11.90 4.12 30.31
C PRO A 280 13.11 5.02 30.65
N HIS A 281 13.35 6.11 29.91
CA HIS A 281 14.60 6.87 30.03
C HIS A 281 14.60 7.99 31.10
N LEU A 282 13.43 8.41 31.59
CA LEU A 282 13.33 9.42 32.64
C LEU A 282 13.38 8.84 34.06
N ASN A 283 13.11 7.54 34.23
CA ASN A 283 13.22 6.86 35.52
C ASN A 283 14.63 6.33 35.80
N ALA A 284 15.49 6.18 34.80
CA ALA A 284 16.89 5.79 34.98
C ALA A 284 17.78 6.97 35.45
N LYS A 285 17.42 8.22 35.11
CA LYS A 285 18.16 9.42 35.53
C LYS A 285 17.75 10.01 36.89
N LYS A 286 16.86 9.34 37.62
CA LYS A 286 16.43 9.76 38.96
C LYS A 286 17.04 8.93 40.10
N ASN A 287 17.83 7.91 39.75
CA ASN A 287 18.48 6.98 40.69
C ASN A 287 20.02 6.94 40.56
N GLU A 288 20.62 7.97 39.96
CA GLU A 288 22.06 8.28 40.03
C GLU A 288 22.22 9.70 40.59
#